data_AF-H8WWC8-F1
#
_entry.id   AF-H8WWC8-F1
#
_cell.length_a   1.000
_cell.length_b   1.000
_cell.length_c   1.000
_cell.angle_alpha   90.00
_cell.angle_beta   90.00
_cell.angle_gamma   90.00
#
_symmetry.space_group_name_H-M   'P 1'
#
loop_
_entity.id
_entity.type
_entity.pdbx_description
1 polymer ?
#
loop_
_entity_poly.entity_id
_entity_poly.type
_entity_poly.pdbx_seq_one_letter_code
_entity_poly.pdbx_strand_id
1 'polypeptide(L)'
;MTISTKTFPTFKQLYRTISQELLAYENKTLAAQAQKENTKLTAYYSYLKSVAQRDGKSVDDINSKIESLKQSKLQQQAGGSKARKEHTELQDLTTLHNIIDDKIGINSNYESNNLNNVATFLKNQREYFELLVRYNPGLLMDQQENVSKTANRVGLDVPE
;
A
#
# COMPACT_ATOMS: atom_id res chain seq x y z
N MET A 1 24.87 -41.85 -6.65
CA MET A 1 24.65 -40.42 -6.38
C MET A 1 23.37 -40.00 -7.09
N THR A 2 22.31 -39.68 -6.35
CA THR A 2 21.07 -39.13 -6.93
C THR A 2 21.25 -37.63 -7.10
N ILE A 3 21.37 -37.16 -8.35
CA ILE A 3 21.39 -35.74 -8.67
C ILE A 3 20.01 -35.19 -8.28
N SER A 4 19.97 -34.24 -7.33
CA SER A 4 18.72 -33.59 -6.94
C SER A 4 18.18 -32.80 -8.14
N THR A 5 17.18 -33.34 -8.82
CA THR A 5 16.49 -32.64 -9.90
C THR A 5 15.60 -31.58 -9.25
N LYS A 6 15.93 -30.30 -9.45
CA LYS A 6 15.06 -29.20 -9.03
C LYS A 6 13.70 -29.35 -9.71
N THR A 7 12.67 -29.68 -8.94
CA THR A 7 11.29 -29.67 -9.41
C THR A 7 10.77 -28.24 -9.36
N PHE A 8 10.49 -27.65 -10.51
CA PHE A 8 9.89 -26.32 -10.57
C PHE A 8 8.39 -26.38 -10.23
N PRO A 9 7.85 -25.35 -9.57
CA PRO A 9 6.42 -25.24 -9.35
C PRO A 9 5.67 -25.23 -10.68
N THR A 10 4.45 -25.76 -10.66
CA THR A 10 3.60 -25.77 -11.85
C THR A 10 3.22 -24.34 -12.24
N PHE A 11 2.97 -24.12 -13.53
CA PHE A 11 2.52 -22.83 -14.04
C PHE A 11 1.32 -22.25 -13.27
N LYS A 12 0.32 -23.07 -12.96
CA LYS A 12 -0.85 -22.66 -12.18
C LYS A 12 -0.49 -22.16 -10.78
N GLN A 13 0.50 -22.79 -10.13
CA GLN A 13 0.99 -22.35 -8.82
C GLN A 13 1.73 -21.01 -8.92
N LEU A 14 2.57 -20.84 -9.95
CA LEU A 14 3.29 -19.60 -10.20
C LEU A 14 2.33 -18.44 -10.49
N TYR A 15 1.36 -18.66 -11.37
CA TYR A 15 0.32 -17.68 -11.69
C TYR A 15 -0.42 -17.21 -10.45
N ARG A 16 -0.90 -18.16 -9.63
CA ARG A 16 -1.59 -17.86 -8.38
C ARG A 16 -0.71 -17.10 -7.40
N THR A 17 0.58 -17.44 -7.33
CA THR A 17 1.52 -16.76 -6.43
C THR A 17 1.74 -15.32 -6.87
N ILE A 18 1.97 -15.09 -8.16
CA ILE A 18 2.15 -13.75 -8.74
C ILE A 18 0.88 -12.92 -8.53
N SER A 19 -0.30 -13.47 -8.82
CA SER A 19 -1.56 -12.75 -8.61
C SER A 19 -1.77 -12.38 -7.14
N GLN A 20 -1.48 -13.28 -6.20
CA GLN A 20 -1.59 -12.99 -4.77
C GLN A 20 -0.63 -11.89 -4.30
N GLU A 21 0.62 -11.92 -4.75
CA GLU A 21 1.60 -10.89 -4.40
C GLU A 21 1.23 -9.53 -5.01
N LEU A 22 0.79 -9.50 -6.27
CA LEU A 22 0.32 -8.26 -6.90
C LEU A 22 -0.93 -7.69 -6.22
N LEU A 23 -1.87 -8.53 -5.81
CA LEU A 23 -3.04 -8.11 -5.05
C LEU A 23 -2.65 -7.50 -3.69
N ALA A 24 -1.64 -8.07 -3.02
CA ALA A 24 -1.12 -7.48 -1.78
C ALA A 24 -0.51 -6.09 -2.02
N TYR A 25 0.22 -5.91 -3.12
CA TYR A 25 0.75 -4.61 -3.52
C TYR A 25 -0.35 -3.60 -3.84
N GLU A 26 -1.33 -3.99 -4.66
CA GLU A 26 -2.46 -3.16 -5.04
C GLU A 26 -3.26 -2.71 -3.82
N ASN A 27 -3.59 -3.64 -2.93
CA ASN A 27 -4.28 -3.30 -1.69
C ASN A 27 -3.45 -2.29 -0.87
N LYS A 28 -2.13 -2.49 -0.78
CA LYS A 28 -1.22 -1.57 -0.07
C LYS A 28 -1.20 -0.17 -0.69
N THR A 29 -1.09 -0.07 -2.01
CA THR A 29 -1.07 1.21 -2.73
C THR A 29 -2.41 1.94 -2.61
N LEU A 30 -3.52 1.23 -2.74
CA LEU A 30 -4.86 1.81 -2.63
C LEU A 30 -5.11 2.42 -1.26
N ALA A 31 -4.66 1.80 -0.16
CA ALA A 31 -4.82 2.45 1.14
C ALA A 31 -3.90 3.65 1.32
N ALA A 32 -2.68 3.60 0.80
CA ALA A 32 -1.80 4.77 0.82
C ALA A 32 -2.44 5.94 0.04
N GLN A 33 -3.08 5.65 -1.10
CA GLN A 33 -3.85 6.64 -1.85
C GLN A 33 -5.07 7.13 -1.06
N ALA A 34 -5.87 6.23 -0.48
CA ALA A 34 -7.03 6.59 0.32
C ALA A 34 -6.67 7.48 1.53
N GLN A 35 -5.53 7.22 2.18
CA GLN A 35 -5.02 8.08 3.24
C GLN A 35 -4.67 9.48 2.73
N LYS A 36 -4.00 9.58 1.57
CA LYS A 36 -3.69 10.87 0.93
C LYS A 36 -4.95 11.62 0.48
N GLU A 37 -5.96 10.93 -0.04
CA GLU A 37 -7.23 11.57 -0.41
C GLU A 37 -7.97 12.06 0.83
N ASN A 38 -7.98 11.28 1.93
CA ASN A 38 -8.55 11.73 3.20
C ASN A 38 -7.85 12.99 3.72
N THR A 39 -6.52 13.08 3.68
CA THR A 39 -5.81 14.30 4.11
C THR A 39 -6.15 15.50 3.23
N LYS A 40 -6.17 15.34 1.90
CA LYS A 40 -6.60 16.39 0.96
C LYS A 40 -8.02 16.88 1.25
N LEU A 41 -8.97 15.95 1.44
CA LEU A 41 -10.36 16.29 1.74
C LEU A 41 -10.49 17.01 3.07
N THR A 42 -9.78 16.55 4.12
CA THR A 42 -9.79 17.26 5.40
C THR A 42 -9.25 18.68 5.29
N ALA A 43 -8.17 18.89 4.52
CA ALA A 43 -7.64 20.23 4.28
C ALA A 43 -8.63 21.11 3.50
N TYR A 44 -9.24 20.57 2.45
CA TYR A 44 -10.26 21.26 1.66
C TYR A 44 -11.46 21.71 2.51
N TYR A 45 -12.04 20.81 3.31
CA TYR A 45 -13.16 21.16 4.19
C TYR A 45 -12.74 22.11 5.32
N SER A 46 -11.50 22.02 5.82
CA SER A 46 -10.98 22.97 6.81
C SER A 46 -10.87 24.39 6.25
N TYR A 47 -10.47 24.52 4.98
CA TYR A 47 -10.48 25.80 4.26
C TYR A 47 -11.90 26.31 4.04
N LEU A 48 -12.82 25.46 3.56
CA LEU A 48 -14.22 25.86 3.38
C LEU A 48 -14.85 26.34 4.70
N LYS A 49 -14.49 25.70 5.83
CA LYS A 49 -14.91 26.13 7.16
C LYS A 49 -14.44 27.55 7.47
N SER A 50 -13.16 27.87 7.24
CA SER A 50 -12.65 29.22 7.53
C SER A 50 -13.29 30.28 6.64
N VAL A 51 -13.60 29.95 5.39
CA VAL A 51 -14.34 30.83 4.48
C VAL A 51 -15.79 31.04 4.96
N ALA A 52 -16.51 29.98 5.30
CA ALA A 52 -17.88 30.07 5.79
C ALA A 52 -17.98 30.88 7.09
N GLN A 53 -17.01 30.74 7.99
CA GLN A 53 -16.91 31.53 9.22
C GLN A 53 -16.69 33.02 8.93
N ARG A 54 -15.86 33.37 7.93
CA ARG A 54 -15.67 34.75 7.50
C ARG A 54 -16.94 35.37 6.92
N ASP A 55 -17.70 34.57 6.16
CA ASP A 55 -18.95 34.98 5.53
C ASP A 55 -20.16 34.96 6.50
N GLY A 56 -19.98 34.51 7.74
CA GLY A 56 -21.07 34.35 8.73
C GLY A 56 -22.10 33.27 8.36
N LYS A 57 -21.75 32.32 7.49
CA LYS A 57 -22.62 31.22 7.04
C LYS A 57 -22.56 30.04 8.01
N SER A 58 -23.58 29.17 7.99
CA SER A 58 -23.61 27.95 8.80
C SER A 58 -22.45 27.01 8.45
N VAL A 59 -21.86 26.40 9.48
CA VAL A 59 -20.66 25.52 9.39
C VAL A 59 -21.01 24.07 9.75
N ASP A 60 -22.26 23.79 10.12
CA ASP A 60 -22.67 22.49 10.69
C ASP A 60 -22.45 21.33 9.70
N ASP A 61 -22.81 21.54 8.44
CA ASP A 61 -22.59 20.55 7.37
C ASP A 61 -21.09 20.26 7.16
N ILE A 62 -20.25 21.30 7.21
CA ILE A 62 -18.80 21.17 7.02
C ILE A 62 -18.18 20.44 8.22
N ASN A 63 -18.61 20.77 9.44
CA ASN A 63 -18.16 20.09 10.66
C ASN A 63 -18.55 18.62 10.64
N SER A 64 -19.80 18.29 10.27
CA SER A 64 -20.25 16.90 10.17
C SER A 64 -19.39 16.10 9.18
N LYS A 65 -19.01 16.72 8.06
CA LYS A 65 -18.16 16.10 7.05
C LYS A 65 -16.73 15.89 7.55
N ILE A 66 -16.14 16.87 8.22
CA ILE A 66 -14.82 16.75 8.84
C ILE A 66 -14.82 15.62 9.88
N GLU A 67 -15.84 15.54 10.73
CA GLU A 67 -15.95 14.48 11.74
C GLU A 67 -16.10 13.09 11.10
N SER A 68 -16.88 12.98 10.01
CA SER A 68 -16.98 11.73 9.24
C SER A 68 -15.63 11.26 8.67
N LEU A 69 -14.80 12.20 8.20
CA LEU A 69 -13.46 11.93 7.67
C LEU A 69 -12.46 11.59 8.78
N LYS A 70 -12.60 12.21 9.96
CA LYS A 70 -11.80 11.85 11.14
C LYS A 70 -12.15 10.45 11.65
N GLN A 71 -13.43 10.12 11.72
CA GLN A 71 -13.90 8.79 12.10
C GLN A 71 -13.40 7.72 11.13
N SER A 72 -13.43 7.98 9.82
CA SER A 72 -12.87 7.05 8.83
C SER A 72 -11.36 6.90 8.98
N LYS A 73 -10.62 7.98 9.25
CA LYS A 73 -9.17 7.93 9.54
C LYS A 73 -8.85 7.13 10.80
N LEU A 74 -9.63 7.31 11.88
CA LEU A 74 -9.45 6.59 13.14
C LEU A 74 -9.66 5.07 12.97
N GLN A 75 -10.71 4.70 12.24
CA GLN A 75 -11.00 3.30 11.90
C GLN A 75 -9.89 2.66 11.05
N GLN A 76 -9.23 3.44 10.20
CA GLN A 76 -8.08 2.99 9.40
C GLN A 76 -6.78 2.84 10.22
N GLN A 77 -6.59 3.64 11.28
CA GLN A 77 -5.38 3.62 12.11
C GLN A 77 -5.42 2.59 13.24
N ALA A 78 -6.61 2.19 13.71
CA ALA A 78 -6.79 1.29 14.85
C ALA A 78 -6.42 -0.21 14.61
N GLY A 79 -5.64 -0.53 13.58
CA GLY A 79 -5.02 -1.86 13.40
C GLY A 79 -5.97 -3.05 13.21
N GLY A 80 -7.29 -2.81 13.17
CA GLY A 80 -8.28 -3.85 12.94
C GLY A 80 -8.28 -4.27 11.48
N SER A 81 -7.70 -5.43 11.18
CA SER A 81 -7.76 -6.13 9.88
C SER A 81 -9.17 -6.35 9.32
N LYS A 82 -10.23 -6.01 10.06
CA LYS A 82 -11.65 -6.13 9.67
C LYS A 82 -12.27 -4.88 9.04
N ALA A 83 -11.61 -3.71 9.05
CA ALA A 83 -12.21 -2.46 8.55
C ALA A 83 -11.75 -2.05 7.14
N ARG A 84 -10.67 -2.66 6.63
CA ARG A 84 -10.17 -2.40 5.28
C ARG A 84 -10.84 -3.38 4.33
N LYS A 85 -11.69 -2.89 3.42
CA LYS A 85 -12.15 -3.70 2.30
C LYS A 85 -10.96 -3.94 1.37
N GLU A 86 -10.21 -4.98 1.66
CA GLU A 86 -9.18 -5.48 0.75
C GLU A 86 -9.88 -6.03 -0.49
N HIS A 87 -9.39 -5.65 -1.66
CA HIS A 87 -9.85 -6.25 -2.90
C HIS A 87 -9.52 -7.75 -2.86
N THR A 88 -10.52 -8.56 -3.22
CA THR A 88 -10.39 -10.02 -3.30
C THR A 88 -9.76 -10.45 -4.62
N GLU A 89 -9.80 -9.58 -5.63
CA GLU A 89 -9.28 -9.80 -6.98
C GLU A 89 -8.54 -8.55 -7.45
N LEU A 90 -7.57 -8.72 -8.38
CA LEU A 90 -6.85 -7.58 -8.96
C LEU A 90 -7.82 -6.74 -9.80
N GLN A 91 -7.60 -5.43 -9.85
CA GLN A 91 -8.37 -4.55 -10.73
C GLN A 91 -8.12 -4.83 -12.21
N ASP A 92 -6.89 -5.19 -12.58
CA ASP A 92 -6.52 -5.50 -13.96
C ASP A 92 -5.70 -6.79 -14.03
N LEU A 93 -6.32 -7.84 -14.60
CA LEU A 93 -5.64 -9.10 -14.90
C LEU A 93 -5.19 -9.19 -16.35
N THR A 94 -5.54 -8.23 -17.22
CA THR A 94 -5.28 -8.31 -18.66
C THR A 94 -3.79 -8.39 -18.94
N THR A 95 -2.96 -7.65 -18.19
CA THR A 95 -1.51 -7.67 -18.35
C THR A 95 -0.92 -9.02 -18.00
N LEU A 96 -1.43 -9.68 -16.93
CA LEU A 96 -1.02 -11.04 -16.59
C LEU A 96 -1.49 -12.05 -17.63
N HIS A 97 -2.70 -11.94 -18.15
CA HIS A 97 -3.20 -12.84 -19.20
C HIS A 97 -2.41 -12.68 -20.50
N ASN A 98 -2.04 -11.46 -20.89
CA ASN A 98 -1.24 -11.23 -22.10
C ASN A 98 0.16 -11.86 -22.02
N ILE A 99 0.79 -11.88 -20.83
CA ILE A 99 2.06 -12.60 -20.60
C ILE A 99 1.89 -14.12 -20.81
N ILE A 100 0.67 -14.63 -20.70
CA ILE A 100 0.33 -16.06 -20.80
C ILE A 100 -0.07 -16.43 -22.23
N ASP A 101 -0.77 -15.52 -22.91
CA ASP A 101 -1.32 -15.76 -24.25
C ASP A 101 -0.31 -15.53 -25.38
N ASP A 102 0.79 -14.80 -25.12
CA ASP A 102 1.95 -14.71 -26.03
C ASP A 102 2.69 -16.06 -26.09
N LYS A 103 2.09 -16.98 -26.86
CA LYS A 103 2.55 -18.30 -27.33
C LYS A 103 3.77 -18.85 -26.58
N ILE A 104 3.52 -19.89 -25.79
CA ILE A 104 4.49 -20.91 -25.34
C ILE A 104 5.50 -21.17 -26.47
N GLY A 105 6.65 -20.52 -26.40
CA GLY A 105 7.62 -20.40 -27.47
C GLY A 105 8.85 -21.23 -27.14
N ILE A 106 9.07 -22.28 -27.94
CA ILE A 106 10.31 -23.09 -28.08
C ILE A 106 10.80 -23.84 -26.81
N ASN A 107 10.59 -23.37 -25.57
CA ASN A 107 11.03 -24.05 -24.34
C ASN A 107 10.14 -23.75 -23.10
N SER A 108 9.15 -24.63 -22.84
CA SER A 108 8.26 -24.56 -21.66
C SER A 108 9.01 -24.47 -20.31
N ASN A 109 10.21 -25.04 -20.22
CA ASN A 109 11.04 -24.96 -19.02
C ASN A 109 11.62 -23.55 -18.80
N TYR A 110 11.97 -22.84 -19.87
CA TYR A 110 12.54 -21.48 -19.77
C TYR A 110 11.49 -20.48 -19.27
N GLU A 111 10.27 -20.56 -19.79
CA GLU A 111 9.14 -19.73 -19.37
C GLU A 111 8.76 -19.99 -17.91
N SER A 112 8.69 -21.26 -17.52
CA SER A 112 8.43 -21.64 -16.12
C SER A 112 9.51 -21.10 -15.18
N ASN A 113 10.78 -21.13 -15.60
CA ASN A 113 11.88 -20.55 -14.84
C ASN A 113 11.76 -19.02 -14.73
N ASN A 114 11.41 -18.34 -15.82
CA ASN A 114 11.25 -16.89 -15.82
C ASN A 114 10.08 -16.46 -14.91
N LEU A 115 8.94 -17.15 -15.00
CA LEU A 115 7.80 -16.90 -14.11
C LEU A 115 8.14 -17.18 -12.65
N ASN A 116 8.92 -18.22 -12.37
CA ASN A 116 9.42 -18.49 -11.04
C ASN A 116 10.35 -17.37 -10.53
N ASN A 117 11.20 -16.82 -11.40
CA ASN A 117 12.05 -15.67 -11.06
C ASN A 117 11.20 -14.43 -10.75
N VAL A 118 10.16 -14.15 -11.53
CA VAL A 118 9.23 -13.04 -11.28
C VAL A 118 8.49 -13.23 -9.94
N ALA A 119 7.93 -14.41 -9.69
CA ALA A 119 7.25 -14.72 -8.43
C ALA A 119 8.18 -14.53 -7.22
N THR A 120 9.43 -15.02 -7.34
CA THR A 120 10.46 -14.88 -6.31
C THR A 120 10.85 -13.42 -6.11
N PHE A 121 11.02 -12.67 -7.19
CA PHE A 121 11.35 -11.25 -7.15
C PHE A 121 10.29 -10.43 -6.42
N LEU A 122 9.00 -10.61 -6.75
CA LEU A 122 7.90 -9.87 -6.12
C LEU A 122 7.84 -10.13 -4.61
N LYS A 123 7.95 -11.40 -4.21
CA LYS A 123 7.98 -11.78 -2.79
C LYS A 123 9.18 -11.16 -2.08
N ASN A 124 10.37 -11.29 -2.66
CA ASN A 124 11.61 -10.74 -2.08
C ASN A 124 11.55 -9.21 -1.98
N GLN A 125 10.95 -8.53 -2.96
CA GLN A 125 10.80 -7.08 -2.94
C GLN A 125 9.89 -6.63 -1.79
N ARG A 126 8.82 -7.39 -1.51
CA ARG A 126 7.91 -7.10 -0.39
C ARG A 126 8.61 -7.30 0.94
N GLU A 127 9.28 -8.43 1.12
CA GLU A 127 10.04 -8.76 2.33
C GLU A 127 11.18 -7.76 2.57
N TYR A 128 11.92 -7.42 1.51
CA TYR A 128 12.96 -6.40 1.55
C TYR A 128 12.43 -5.06 2.04
N PHE A 129 11.29 -4.61 1.51
CA PHE A 129 10.67 -3.36 1.95
C PHE A 129 10.22 -3.43 3.42
N GLU A 130 9.62 -4.55 3.85
CA GLU A 130 9.22 -4.75 5.25
C GLU A 130 10.42 -4.70 6.21
N LEU A 131 11.53 -5.36 5.84
CA LEU A 131 12.78 -5.32 6.61
C LEU A 131 13.37 -3.90 6.65
N LEU A 132 13.38 -3.22 5.51
CA LEU A 132 13.91 -1.87 5.41
C LEU A 132 13.14 -0.91 6.31
N VAL A 133 11.80 -0.95 6.30
CA VAL A 133 10.96 -0.12 7.20
C VAL A 133 11.18 -0.48 8.68
N ARG A 134 11.37 -1.77 9.00
CA ARG A 134 11.61 -2.21 10.38
C ARG A 134 12.93 -1.69 10.94
N TYR A 135 14.00 -1.75 10.15
CA TYR A 135 15.34 -1.33 10.60
C TYR A 135 15.61 0.16 10.38
N ASN A 136 14.85 0.82 9.51
CA ASN A 136 14.90 2.27 9.30
C ASN A 136 13.48 2.89 9.40
N PRO A 137 12.96 3.04 10.63
CA PRO A 137 11.62 3.60 10.84
C PRO A 137 11.51 5.07 10.40
N GLY A 138 12.63 5.78 10.31
CA GLY A 138 12.68 7.17 9.81
C GLY A 138 12.49 7.29 8.30
N LEU A 139 12.54 6.20 7.54
CA LEU A 139 12.44 6.24 6.07
C LEU A 139 11.09 6.74 5.56
N LEU A 140 10.00 6.28 6.17
CA LEU A 140 8.63 6.61 5.73
C LEU A 140 8.03 7.80 6.49
N MET A 141 8.79 8.35 7.41
CA MET A 141 8.33 9.35 8.35
C MET A 141 8.44 10.73 7.72
N ASP A 142 7.44 11.59 7.93
CA ASP A 142 7.53 12.95 7.45
C ASP A 142 8.71 13.68 8.14
N GLN A 143 9.33 14.61 7.43
CA GLN A 143 10.52 15.30 7.93
C GLN A 143 10.22 16.04 9.24
N GLN A 144 9.06 16.68 9.36
CA GLN A 144 8.68 17.39 10.58
C GLN A 144 8.50 16.43 11.75
N GLU A 145 7.83 15.30 11.51
CA GLU A 145 7.65 14.27 12.51
C GLU A 145 9.01 13.73 12.97
N ASN A 146 9.94 13.51 12.03
CA ASN A 146 11.27 12.96 12.32
C ASN A 146 12.11 13.92 13.16
N VAL A 147 12.09 15.21 12.82
CA VAL A 147 12.73 16.28 13.61
C VAL A 147 12.13 16.32 15.02
N SER A 148 10.80 16.27 15.14
CA SER A 148 10.11 16.24 16.45
C SER A 148 10.49 15.01 17.29
N LYS A 149 10.48 13.79 16.74
CA LYS A 149 10.90 12.59 17.50
C LYS A 149 12.37 12.65 17.90
N THR A 150 13.22 13.17 17.03
CA THR A 150 14.65 13.29 17.31
C THR A 150 14.93 14.32 18.41
N ALA A 151 14.25 15.47 18.37
CA ALA A 151 14.30 16.50 19.40
C ALA A 151 13.79 15.95 20.75
N ASN A 152 12.63 15.28 20.74
CA ASN A 152 12.07 14.65 21.93
C ASN A 152 13.01 13.61 22.56
N ARG A 153 13.75 12.85 21.74
CA ARG A 153 14.74 11.88 22.22
C ARG A 153 15.89 12.52 23.00
N VAL A 154 16.21 13.78 22.70
CA VAL A 154 17.25 14.56 23.39
C VAL A 154 16.68 15.56 24.40
N GLY A 155 15.38 15.50 24.68
CA GLY A 155 14.71 16.41 25.61
C GLY A 155 14.55 17.85 25.11
N LEU A 156 14.60 18.05 23.79
CA LEU A 156 14.33 19.33 23.14
C LEU A 156 12.91 19.33 22.55
N ASP A 157 12.27 20.50 22.57
CA ASP A 157 10.96 20.70 21.97
C ASP A 157 11.10 21.44 20.63
N VAL A 158 10.29 21.09 19.64
CA VAL A 158 10.34 21.69 18.30
C VAL A 158 9.23 22.75 18.21
N PRO A 159 9.55 24.01 17.89
CA PRO A 159 8.53 25.05 17.71
C PRO A 159 7.64 24.74 16.51
N GLU A 160 6.34 25.04 16.63
CA GLU A 160 5.34 24.91 15.54
C GLU A 160 5.46 25.99 14.46
#